data_AF-A0A6M3JT37-F1
#
_entry.id   AF-A0A6M3JT37-F1
#
_cell.length_a   1.000
_cell.length_b   1.000
_cell.length_c   1.000
_cell.angle_alpha   90.00
_cell.angle_beta   90.00
_cell.angle_gamma   90.00
#
_symmetry.space_group_name_H-M   'P 1'
#
loop_
_entity.id
_entity.type
_entity.pdbx_description
1 polymer ?
#
loop_
_entity_poly.entity_id
_entity_poly.type
_entity_poly.pdbx_seq_one_letter_code
_entity_poly.pdbx_strand_id
1 'polypeptide(L)'
;MTTLQIRKSTQWGRENYWVVDIEPYERGKPSYVTPKGERGDYVDYPTEAEAQKAANLFCMKNPDVKPPQGWIRTFETGATRDTTDGKLDYVKALCPLVLRRYVQYLDKHRLQPDGSYRDFDNWKKGIPREAYHSSKGRHFFADWLLEEGYEVSDNHGPVDEEEALCGELFNVMGKLREILKAKLPEKEN
;
A
#
# COMPACT_ATOMS: atom_id res chain seq x y z
N MET A 1 15.27 0.77 -13.76
CA MET A 1 14.44 1.93 -13.39
C MET A 1 15.34 3.14 -13.38
N THR A 2 14.93 4.22 -14.02
CA THR A 2 15.71 5.46 -14.11
C THR A 2 15.42 6.33 -12.89
N THR A 3 16.45 6.73 -12.13
CA THR A 3 16.27 7.46 -10.86
C THR A 3 17.15 8.71 -10.83
N LEU A 4 16.62 9.82 -10.31
CA LEU A 4 17.43 11.00 -9.99
C LEU A 4 18.07 10.85 -8.61
N GLN A 5 19.37 11.06 -8.54
CA GLN A 5 20.15 11.07 -7.31
C GLN A 5 20.68 12.47 -7.04
N ILE A 6 20.65 12.88 -5.76
CA ILE A 6 21.33 14.10 -5.30
C ILE A 6 22.55 13.68 -4.53
N ARG A 7 23.73 14.12 -4.97
CA ARG A 7 24.99 13.82 -4.29
C ARG A 7 25.87 15.04 -4.15
N LYS A 8 26.70 15.00 -3.11
CA LYS A 8 27.77 15.96 -2.88
C LYS A 8 28.95 15.59 -3.78
N SER A 9 29.47 16.55 -4.55
CA SER A 9 30.58 16.34 -5.47
C SER A 9 31.77 17.23 -5.11
N THR A 10 32.96 16.72 -5.39
CA THR A 10 34.26 17.38 -5.25
C THR A 10 35.01 17.31 -6.58
N GLN A 11 34.36 17.67 -7.68
CA GLN A 11 35.02 17.77 -8.99
C GLN A 11 35.59 19.20 -9.15
N TRP A 12 36.70 19.35 -9.86
CA TRP A 12 37.32 20.64 -10.20
C TRP A 12 37.97 21.43 -9.04
N GLY A 13 38.49 20.73 -8.02
CA GLY A 13 39.37 21.35 -7.02
C GLY A 13 38.71 22.35 -6.06
N ARG A 14 37.38 22.26 -5.86
CA ARG A 14 36.62 23.13 -4.94
C ARG A 14 35.78 22.32 -3.98
N GLU A 15 35.52 22.89 -2.80
CA GLU A 15 34.73 22.26 -1.75
C GLU A 15 33.24 22.19 -2.11
N ASN A 16 32.68 20.98 -2.02
CA ASN A 16 31.30 20.69 -1.60
C ASN A 16 30.14 21.41 -2.34
N TYR A 17 29.78 20.95 -3.54
CA TYR A 17 28.53 21.34 -4.22
C TYR A 17 27.58 20.15 -4.48
N TRP A 18 26.29 20.42 -4.67
CA TRP A 18 25.26 19.40 -4.91
C TRP A 18 24.99 19.20 -6.40
N VAL A 19 24.87 17.93 -6.79
CA VAL A 19 24.67 17.49 -8.18
C VAL A 19 23.44 16.61 -8.26
N VAL A 20 22.65 16.78 -9.33
CA VAL A 20 21.48 15.98 -9.64
C VAL A 20 21.78 15.09 -10.86
N ASP A 21 22.02 13.80 -10.63
CA ASP A 21 22.40 12.83 -11.67
C ASP A 21 21.25 11.86 -11.98
N ILE A 22 21.16 11.38 -13.23
CA ILE A 22 20.21 10.33 -13.66
C ILE A 22 20.94 8.98 -13.69
N GLU A 23 20.46 8.01 -12.93
CA GLU A 23 20.97 6.64 -12.84
C GLU A 23 20.06 5.64 -13.59
N PRO A 24 20.62 4.68 -14.35
CA PRO A 24 22.05 4.53 -14.63
C PRO A 24 22.55 5.64 -15.56
N TYR A 25 23.77 6.13 -15.30
CA TYR A 25 24.41 7.17 -16.11
C TYR A 25 24.57 6.70 -17.56
N GLU A 26 23.67 7.16 -18.43
CA GLU A 26 23.81 6.96 -19.87
C GLU A 26 24.78 8.01 -20.43
N ARG A 27 25.94 7.54 -20.90
CA ARG A 27 26.97 8.37 -21.53
C ARG A 27 26.35 9.18 -22.68
N GLY A 28 26.23 10.50 -22.52
CA GLY A 28 25.67 11.42 -23.51
C GLY A 28 24.39 12.14 -23.08
N LYS A 29 23.74 11.75 -21.97
CA LYS A 29 22.64 12.50 -21.36
C LYS A 29 23.20 13.52 -20.34
N PRO A 30 22.64 14.75 -20.25
CA PRO A 30 23.14 15.76 -19.34
C PRO A 30 23.04 15.28 -17.89
N SER A 31 24.18 15.23 -17.19
CA SER A 31 24.32 14.83 -15.77
C SER A 31 24.03 15.96 -14.78
N TYR A 32 23.55 17.11 -15.24
CA TYR A 32 23.34 18.27 -14.41
C TYR A 32 22.07 19.00 -14.82
N VAL A 33 21.11 19.09 -13.90
CA VAL A 33 19.94 19.98 -14.02
C VAL A 33 20.28 21.28 -13.28
N THR A 34 20.74 22.30 -14.01
CA THR A 34 20.82 23.65 -13.47
C THR A 34 19.43 24.30 -13.47
N PRO A 35 19.11 25.21 -12.52
CA PRO A 35 17.83 25.92 -12.50
C PRO A 35 17.54 26.70 -13.80
N LYS A 36 18.58 27.06 -14.55
CA LYS A 36 18.51 27.62 -15.89
C LYS A 36 19.05 26.60 -16.88
N GLY A 37 18.18 26.05 -17.73
CA GLY A 37 18.49 25.00 -18.69
C GLY A 37 19.37 25.42 -19.87
N GLU A 38 20.46 26.14 -19.64
CA GLU A 38 21.40 26.54 -20.68
C GLU A 38 22.84 26.26 -20.26
N ARG A 39 23.58 25.65 -21.18
CA ARG A 39 24.97 25.25 -21.03
C ARG A 39 25.84 26.50 -21.19
N GLY A 40 26.02 27.26 -20.12
CA GLY A 40 26.89 28.43 -20.15
C GLY A 40 26.70 29.33 -18.95
N ASP A 41 27.83 29.74 -18.41
CA ASP A 41 28.04 30.80 -17.42
C ASP A 41 27.80 30.45 -15.94
N TYR A 42 28.83 30.75 -15.15
CA TYR A 42 28.95 30.55 -13.72
C TYR A 42 27.73 31.13 -12.98
N VAL A 43 26.93 30.27 -12.35
CA VAL A 43 25.88 30.67 -11.40
C VAL A 43 26.11 29.87 -10.12
N ASP A 44 25.91 30.52 -8.98
CA ASP A 44 26.02 29.93 -7.63
C ASP A 44 25.56 28.46 -7.60
N TYR A 45 26.41 27.60 -7.05
CA TYR A 45 26.09 26.19 -6.91
C TYR A 45 24.83 26.04 -6.02
N PRO A 46 23.83 25.27 -6.44
CA PRO A 46 22.59 25.16 -5.69
C PRO A 46 22.86 24.54 -4.32
N THR A 47 22.20 25.11 -3.31
CA THR A 47 22.01 24.45 -2.01
C THR A 47 21.30 23.10 -2.19
N GLU A 48 21.37 22.24 -1.17
CA GLU A 48 20.66 20.94 -1.18
C GLU A 48 19.15 21.11 -1.47
N ALA A 49 18.54 22.15 -0.88
CA ALA A 49 17.13 22.46 -1.08
C ALA A 49 16.82 22.89 -2.53
N GLU A 50 17.70 23.67 -3.16
CA GLU A 50 17.56 24.08 -4.55
C GLU A 50 17.77 22.91 -5.51
N ALA A 51 18.74 22.04 -5.23
CA ALA A 51 18.96 20.81 -5.98
C ALA A 51 17.76 19.85 -5.87
N GLN A 52 17.19 19.70 -4.66
CA GLN A 52 15.98 18.91 -4.43
C GLN A 52 14.78 19.47 -5.18
N LYS A 53 14.58 20.80 -5.14
CA LYS A 53 13.51 21.46 -5.89
C LYS A 53 13.67 21.28 -7.40
N ALA A 54 14.88 21.41 -7.94
CA ALA A 54 15.16 21.21 -9.36
C ALA A 54 14.93 19.75 -9.80
N ALA A 55 15.38 18.78 -8.99
CA ALA A 55 15.15 17.36 -9.23
C ALA A 55 13.65 17.01 -9.22
N ASN A 56 12.91 17.53 -8.24
CA ASN A 56 11.46 17.35 -8.13
C ASN A 56 10.73 17.91 -9.37
N LEU A 57 11.11 19.11 -9.83
CA LEU A 57 10.52 19.75 -11.02
C LEU A 57 10.84 18.96 -12.30
N PHE A 58 12.05 18.41 -12.42
CA PHE A 58 12.43 17.55 -13.54
C PHE A 58 11.58 16.28 -13.58
N CYS A 59 11.39 15.58 -12.45
CA CYS A 59 10.51 14.42 -12.34
C CYS A 59 9.06 14.72 -12.67
N MET A 60 8.53 15.89 -12.25
CA MET A 60 7.17 16.29 -12.61
C MET A 60 6.96 16.39 -14.13
N LYS A 61 8.00 16.76 -14.88
CA LYS A 61 7.98 16.83 -16.35
C LYS A 61 8.32 15.50 -17.02
N ASN A 62 8.90 14.55 -16.28
CA ASN A 62 9.38 13.25 -16.75
C ASN A 62 8.93 12.14 -15.78
N PRO A 63 7.65 11.71 -15.84
CA PRO A 63 7.03 10.84 -14.83
C PRO A 63 7.69 9.46 -14.71
N ASP A 64 8.44 9.03 -15.73
CA ASP A 64 9.20 7.77 -15.73
C ASP A 64 10.50 7.84 -14.91
N VAL A 65 10.90 9.03 -14.47
CA VAL A 65 12.11 9.25 -13.67
C VAL A 65 11.72 9.48 -12.22
N LYS A 66 12.19 8.61 -11.32
CA LYS A 66 11.90 8.74 -9.89
C LYS A 66 12.69 9.90 -9.25
N PRO A 67 12.06 10.72 -8.40
CA PRO A 67 12.75 11.79 -7.69
C PRO A 67 13.64 11.25 -6.56
N PRO A 68 14.57 12.07 -6.06
CA PRO A 68 15.36 11.76 -4.87
C PRO A 68 14.48 11.63 -3.62
N GLN A 69 15.01 10.98 -2.57
CA GLN A 69 14.34 10.82 -1.26
C GLN A 69 13.86 12.17 -0.70
N GLY A 70 12.66 12.25 -0.12
CA GLY A 70 12.14 13.49 0.49
C GLY A 70 11.35 14.41 -0.44
N TRP A 71 10.78 13.88 -1.53
CA TRP A 71 9.98 14.67 -2.45
C TRP A 71 8.69 15.22 -1.81
N ILE A 72 8.59 16.53 -1.76
CA ILE A 72 7.37 17.26 -1.37
C ILE A 72 6.64 17.71 -2.64
N ARG A 73 5.39 17.28 -2.78
CA ARG A 73 4.43 17.79 -3.77
C ARG A 73 3.78 19.07 -3.25
N THR A 74 3.63 20.05 -4.13
CA THR A 74 2.93 21.31 -3.86
C THR A 74 1.68 21.38 -4.70
N PHE A 75 0.56 21.74 -4.10
CA PHE A 75 -0.72 21.93 -4.76
C PHE A 75 -0.88 23.38 -5.22
N GLU A 76 -1.77 23.65 -6.17
CA GLU A 76 -2.06 25.01 -6.66
C GLU A 76 -2.49 25.97 -5.54
N THR A 77 -3.06 25.44 -4.45
CA THR A 77 -3.44 26.18 -3.25
C THR A 77 -2.24 26.61 -2.39
N GLY A 78 -1.02 26.20 -2.73
CA GLY A 78 0.19 26.38 -1.92
C GLY A 78 0.36 25.34 -0.81
N ALA A 79 -0.60 24.43 -0.63
CA ALA A 79 -0.45 23.32 0.30
C ALA A 79 0.70 22.39 -0.14
N THR A 80 1.38 21.78 0.82
CA THR A 80 2.44 20.80 0.54
C THR A 80 2.14 19.46 1.21
N ARG A 81 2.56 18.36 0.58
CA ARG A 81 2.58 17.02 1.19
C ARG A 81 3.79 16.25 0.70
N ASP A 82 4.24 15.30 1.49
CA ASP A 82 5.19 14.29 1.04
C ASP A 82 4.60 13.46 -0.13
N THR A 83 5.48 12.84 -0.91
CA THR A 83 5.17 11.97 -2.04
C THR A 83 4.33 10.76 -1.62
N THR A 84 3.63 10.16 -2.58
CA THR A 84 2.97 8.86 -2.40
C THR A 84 3.88 7.69 -2.78
N ASP A 85 5.10 7.93 -3.30
CA ASP A 85 6.03 6.86 -3.65
C ASP A 85 6.39 6.03 -2.41
N GLY A 86 6.37 4.71 -2.57
CA GLY A 86 6.56 3.76 -1.46
C GLY A 86 5.41 3.68 -0.45
N LYS A 87 4.37 4.51 -0.55
CA LYS A 87 3.21 4.46 0.36
C LYS A 87 2.11 3.58 -0.20
N LEU A 88 1.50 2.79 0.68
CA LEU A 88 0.31 2.01 0.34
C LEU A 88 -0.90 2.94 0.19
N ASP A 89 -1.64 2.76 -0.90
CA ASP A 89 -2.91 3.45 -1.15
C ASP A 89 -4.06 2.46 -0.92
N TYR A 90 -4.58 2.44 0.31
CA TYR A 90 -5.62 1.49 0.71
C TYR A 90 -6.95 1.71 -0.02
N VAL A 91 -7.28 2.96 -0.38
CA VAL A 91 -8.54 3.27 -1.09
C VAL A 91 -8.49 2.76 -2.52
N LYS A 92 -7.31 2.79 -3.17
CA LYS A 92 -7.12 2.15 -4.48
C LYS A 92 -6.99 0.64 -4.39
N ALA A 93 -6.37 0.12 -3.33
CA ALA A 93 -6.12 -1.30 -3.17
C ALA A 93 -7.37 -2.10 -2.77
N LEU A 94 -8.34 -1.46 -2.10
CA LEU A 94 -9.52 -2.13 -1.56
C LEU A 94 -10.81 -1.68 -2.26
N CYS A 95 -11.72 -2.61 -2.51
CA CYS A 95 -13.03 -2.33 -3.07
C CYS A 95 -14.06 -2.02 -1.96
N PRO A 96 -14.66 -0.82 -1.91
CA PRO A 96 -15.60 -0.46 -0.85
C PRO A 96 -16.89 -1.31 -0.87
N LEU A 97 -17.31 -1.81 -2.04
CA LEU A 97 -18.48 -2.69 -2.15
C LEU A 97 -18.23 -4.03 -1.45
N VAL A 98 -17.07 -4.65 -1.70
CA VAL A 98 -16.66 -5.91 -1.06
C VAL A 98 -16.54 -5.72 0.45
N LEU A 99 -15.91 -4.63 0.90
CA LEU A 99 -15.78 -4.34 2.33
C LEU A 99 -17.15 -4.16 3.01
N ARG A 100 -18.09 -3.48 2.35
CA ARG A 100 -19.45 -3.31 2.89
C ARG A 100 -20.17 -4.65 3.01
N ARG A 101 -20.15 -5.49 1.96
CA ARG A 101 -20.79 -6.81 1.98
C ARG A 101 -20.21 -7.72 3.06
N TYR A 102 -18.89 -7.68 3.22
CA TYR A 102 -18.21 -8.41 4.29
C TYR A 102 -18.64 -7.96 5.69
N VAL A 103 -18.79 -6.65 5.94
CA VAL A 103 -19.28 -6.15 7.23
C VAL A 103 -20.74 -6.56 7.47
N GLN A 104 -21.59 -6.57 6.43
CA GLN A 104 -22.96 -7.07 6.52
C GLN A 104 -23.01 -8.57 6.87
N TYR A 105 -22.10 -9.36 6.29
CA TYR A 105 -21.89 -10.77 6.68
C TYR A 105 -21.55 -10.89 8.17
N LEU A 106 -20.62 -10.07 8.67
CA LEU A 106 -20.26 -10.07 10.10
C LEU A 106 -21.44 -9.67 11.00
N ASP A 107 -22.23 -8.68 10.58
CA ASP A 107 -23.40 -8.21 11.32
C ASP A 107 -24.47 -9.29 11.46
N LYS A 108 -24.70 -10.06 10.39
CA LYS A 108 -25.58 -11.24 10.41
C LYS A 108 -25.09 -12.30 11.40
N HIS A 109 -23.78 -12.59 11.42
CA HIS A 109 -23.22 -13.70 12.20
C HIS A 109 -22.85 -13.35 13.65
N ARG A 110 -22.96 -12.09 14.06
CA ARG A 110 -22.72 -11.72 15.46
C ARG A 110 -23.90 -12.01 16.38
N LEU A 111 -25.11 -12.22 15.84
CA LEU A 111 -26.26 -12.71 16.59
C LEU A 111 -26.03 -14.17 17.00
N GLN A 112 -26.17 -14.46 18.28
CA GLN A 112 -25.98 -15.78 18.86
C GLN A 112 -27.32 -16.53 18.98
N PRO A 113 -27.29 -17.87 19.15
CA PRO A 113 -28.51 -18.67 19.34
C PRO A 113 -29.34 -18.27 20.57
N ASP A 114 -28.71 -17.68 21.58
CA ASP A 114 -29.38 -17.16 22.78
C ASP A 114 -29.97 -15.76 22.59
N GLY A 115 -29.88 -15.20 21.37
CA GLY A 115 -30.36 -13.86 21.02
C GLY A 115 -29.40 -12.72 21.37
N SER A 116 -28.27 -13.01 22.02
CA SER A 116 -27.28 -11.98 22.35
C SER A 116 -26.40 -11.63 21.15
N TYR A 117 -25.84 -10.42 21.15
CA TYR A 117 -24.92 -9.95 20.11
C TYR A 117 -23.48 -9.94 20.59
N ARG A 118 -22.58 -10.51 19.79
CA ARG A 118 -21.13 -10.34 19.96
C ARG A 118 -20.68 -9.00 19.37
N ASP A 119 -19.64 -8.41 19.95
CA ASP A 119 -18.98 -7.26 19.31
C ASP A 119 -18.37 -7.66 17.96
N PHE A 120 -18.31 -6.72 17.02
CA PHE A 120 -17.78 -6.94 15.66
C PHE A 120 -16.35 -7.50 15.64
N ASP A 121 -15.55 -7.17 16.65
CA ASP A 121 -14.16 -7.57 16.74
C ASP A 121 -13.94 -8.79 17.65
N ASN A 122 -15.00 -9.47 18.09
CA ASN A 122 -14.88 -10.65 18.96
C ASN A 122 -13.96 -11.74 18.37
N TRP A 123 -13.95 -11.91 17.05
CA TRP A 123 -13.03 -12.85 16.36
C TRP A 123 -11.55 -12.51 16.55
N LYS A 124 -11.21 -11.25 16.84
CA LYS A 124 -9.84 -10.81 17.16
C LYS A 124 -9.37 -11.29 18.53
N LYS A 125 -10.24 -11.87 19.37
CA LYS A 125 -9.81 -12.58 20.58
C LYS A 125 -9.01 -13.85 20.23
N GLY A 126 -9.13 -14.34 19.00
CA GLY A 126 -8.41 -15.50 18.48
C GLY A 126 -9.31 -16.73 18.41
N ILE A 127 -9.07 -17.55 17.39
CA ILE A 127 -9.72 -18.85 17.18
C ILE A 127 -8.59 -19.81 16.76
N PRO A 128 -8.61 -21.09 17.19
CA PRO A 128 -7.58 -22.04 16.79
C PRO A 128 -7.43 -22.15 15.26
N ARG A 129 -6.19 -22.32 14.79
CA ARG A 129 -5.86 -22.28 13.35
C ARG A 129 -6.54 -23.39 12.56
N GLU A 130 -6.73 -24.55 13.18
CA GLU A 130 -7.42 -25.71 12.62
C GLU A 130 -8.92 -25.44 12.43
N ALA A 131 -9.55 -24.70 13.35
CA ALA A 131 -10.94 -24.30 13.23
C ALA A 131 -11.14 -23.34 12.04
N TYR A 132 -10.25 -22.36 11.86
CA TYR A 132 -10.24 -21.54 10.65
C TYR A 132 -10.06 -22.37 9.38
N HIS A 133 -9.14 -23.34 9.37
CA HIS A 133 -8.89 -24.17 8.19
C HIS A 133 -10.11 -25.03 7.82
N SER A 134 -10.70 -25.72 8.81
CA SER A 134 -11.88 -26.55 8.62
C SER A 134 -13.08 -25.72 8.15
N SER A 135 -13.34 -24.57 8.78
CA SER A 135 -14.46 -23.70 8.39
C SER A 135 -14.27 -23.08 7.01
N LYS A 136 -13.06 -22.63 6.67
CA LYS A 136 -12.75 -22.15 5.32
C LYS A 136 -12.96 -23.25 4.27
N GLY A 137 -12.68 -24.51 4.60
CA GLY A 137 -12.92 -25.64 3.71
C GLY A 137 -14.40 -25.82 3.39
N ARG A 138 -15.29 -25.68 4.38
CA ARG A 138 -16.75 -25.76 4.14
C ARG A 138 -17.25 -24.66 3.22
N HIS A 139 -16.81 -23.42 3.44
CA HIS A 139 -17.20 -22.29 2.59
C HIS A 139 -16.64 -22.42 1.17
N PHE A 140 -15.41 -22.89 1.01
CA PHE A 140 -14.84 -23.19 -0.30
C PHE A 140 -15.64 -24.26 -1.07
N PHE A 141 -16.05 -25.34 -0.39
CA PHE A 141 -16.88 -26.36 -1.02
C PHE A 141 -18.27 -25.82 -1.38
N ALA A 142 -18.84 -24.94 -0.55
CA ALA A 142 -20.12 -24.30 -0.86
C ALA A 142 -20.01 -23.42 -2.11
N ASP A 143 -19.00 -22.57 -2.19
CA ASP A 143 -18.68 -21.72 -3.34
C ASP A 143 -18.52 -22.55 -4.62
N TRP A 144 -17.69 -23.60 -4.55
CA TRP A 144 -17.46 -24.47 -5.71
C TRP A 144 -18.73 -25.21 -6.15
N LEU A 145 -19.55 -25.71 -5.22
CA LEU A 145 -20.82 -26.35 -5.59
C LEU A 145 -21.80 -25.37 -6.25
N LEU A 146 -21.86 -24.12 -5.76
CA LEU A 146 -22.71 -23.08 -6.33
C LEU A 146 -22.26 -22.71 -7.76
N GLU A 147 -20.95 -22.59 -7.99
CA GLU A 147 -20.37 -22.36 -9.33
C GLU A 147 -20.70 -23.50 -10.32
N GLU A 148 -20.78 -24.73 -9.84
CA GLU A 148 -21.21 -25.88 -10.65
C GLU A 148 -22.74 -25.98 -10.81
N GLY A 149 -23.50 -25.03 -10.25
CA GLY A 149 -24.95 -24.91 -10.38
C GLY A 149 -25.76 -25.75 -9.38
N TYR A 150 -25.14 -26.25 -8.32
CA TYR A 150 -25.85 -26.98 -7.26
C TYR A 150 -26.40 -26.03 -6.19
N GLU A 151 -27.57 -26.36 -5.64
CA GLU A 151 -28.07 -25.69 -4.44
C GLU A 151 -27.30 -26.15 -3.20
N VAL A 152 -26.92 -25.19 -2.34
CA VAL A 152 -26.16 -25.45 -1.11
C VAL A 152 -26.91 -24.90 0.11
N SER A 153 -26.86 -25.64 1.21
CA SER A 153 -27.39 -25.20 2.51
C SER A 153 -26.51 -25.70 3.65
N ASP A 154 -26.58 -25.00 4.79
CA ASP A 154 -25.97 -25.41 6.05
C ASP A 154 -27.00 -25.46 7.19
N ASN A 155 -26.53 -25.56 8.43
CA ASN A 155 -27.38 -25.61 9.63
C ASN A 155 -28.13 -24.29 9.92
N HIS A 156 -27.92 -23.25 9.11
CA HIS A 156 -28.58 -21.94 9.16
C HIS A 156 -29.45 -21.66 7.92
N GLY A 157 -29.53 -22.61 6.98
CA GLY A 157 -30.40 -22.52 5.80
C GLY A 157 -29.62 -22.45 4.48
N PRO A 158 -30.24 -21.97 3.40
CA PRO A 158 -29.58 -21.80 2.10
C PRO A 158 -28.36 -20.89 2.19
N VAL A 159 -27.31 -21.23 1.44
CA VAL A 159 -26.06 -20.47 1.33
C VAL A 159 -25.97 -19.95 -0.10
N ASP A 160 -25.80 -18.64 -0.24
CA ASP A 160 -25.48 -18.01 -1.52
C ASP A 160 -23.97 -17.80 -1.69
N GLU A 161 -23.55 -17.46 -2.90
CA GLU A 161 -22.15 -17.30 -3.28
C GLU A 161 -21.47 -16.18 -2.47
N GLU A 162 -22.16 -15.04 -2.26
CA GLU A 162 -21.62 -13.95 -1.46
C GLU A 162 -21.37 -14.36 -0.01
N GLU A 163 -22.24 -15.18 0.56
CA GLU A 163 -22.13 -15.73 1.91
C GLU A 163 -20.97 -16.72 2.02
N ALA A 164 -20.81 -17.60 1.03
CA ALA A 164 -19.69 -18.53 0.95
C ALA A 164 -18.34 -17.78 0.87
N LEU A 165 -18.22 -16.83 -0.06
CA LEU A 165 -17.02 -16.02 -0.24
C LEU A 165 -16.69 -15.16 0.99
N CYS A 166 -17.71 -14.56 1.63
CA CYS A 166 -17.50 -13.81 2.88
C CYS A 166 -17.06 -14.72 4.03
N GLY A 167 -17.60 -15.94 4.11
CA GLY A 167 -17.18 -16.95 5.08
C GLY A 167 -15.73 -17.40 4.87
N GLU A 168 -15.30 -17.59 3.61
CA GLU A 168 -13.90 -17.81 3.30
C GLU A 168 -13.02 -16.64 3.74
N LEU A 169 -13.41 -15.42 3.37
CA LEU A 169 -12.68 -14.20 3.69
C LEU A 169 -12.52 -14.01 5.21
N PHE A 170 -13.57 -14.29 6.00
CA PHE A 170 -13.52 -14.28 7.46
C PHE A 170 -12.43 -15.21 7.99
N ASN A 171 -12.41 -16.45 7.51
CA ASN A 171 -11.46 -17.46 7.96
C ASN A 171 -10.02 -17.17 7.49
N VAL A 172 -9.85 -16.61 6.29
CA VAL A 172 -8.54 -16.16 5.79
C VAL A 172 -8.00 -15.02 6.66
N MET A 173 -8.80 -14.00 6.94
CA MET A 173 -8.40 -12.88 7.79
C MET A 173 -8.07 -13.33 9.21
N GLY A 174 -8.92 -14.18 9.79
CA GLY A 174 -8.71 -14.77 11.10
C GLY A 174 -7.40 -15.55 11.21
N LYS A 175 -7.17 -16.48 10.28
CA LYS A 175 -5.94 -17.29 10.25
C LYS A 175 -4.70 -16.43 10.01
N LEU A 176 -4.75 -15.49 9.06
CA LEU A 176 -3.64 -14.59 8.77
C LEU A 176 -3.31 -13.73 9.99
N ARG A 177 -4.32 -13.23 10.71
CA ARG A 177 -4.12 -12.47 11.94
C ARG A 177 -3.33 -13.25 12.98
N GLU A 178 -3.67 -14.52 13.23
CA GLU A 178 -2.93 -15.33 14.20
C GLU A 178 -1.48 -15.58 13.77
N ILE A 179 -1.22 -15.76 12.47
CA ILE A 179 0.14 -15.87 11.92
C ILE A 179 0.93 -14.56 12.10
N LEU A 180 0.30 -13.42 11.84
CA LEU A 180 0.96 -12.11 11.98
C LEU A 180 1.19 -11.75 13.45
N LYS A 181 0.22 -12.02 14.34
CA LYS A 181 0.33 -11.80 15.77
C LYS A 181 1.49 -12.59 16.38
N ALA A 182 1.72 -13.83 15.95
CA ALA A 182 2.84 -14.66 16.39
C ALA A 182 4.23 -14.12 15.96
N LYS A 183 4.29 -13.15 15.03
CA LYS A 183 5.52 -12.49 14.60
C LYS A 183 5.76 -11.13 15.26
N LEU A 184 4.75 -10.59 15.95
CA LEU A 184 4.89 -9.31 16.63
C LEU A 184 5.63 -9.54 17.95
N PRO A 185 6.51 -8.61 18.36
CA PRO A 185 7.08 -8.65 19.70
C PRO A 185 5.94 -8.56 20.73
N GLU A 186 6.09 -9.25 21.86
CA GLU A 186 5.15 -9.08 22.98
C GLU A 186 5.11 -7.59 23.34
N LYS A 187 3.89 -7.03 23.42
CA LYS A 187 3.73 -5.69 23.96
C LYS A 187 3.99 -5.79 25.46
N GLU A 188 5.07 -5.16 25.92
CA GLU A 188 5.20 -4.81 27.34
C GLU A 188 3.97 -3.97 27.72
N ASN A 189 3.25 -4.43 28.74
CA ASN A 189 2.06 -3.75 29.26
C ASN A 189 2.45 -2.60 30.18
#